data_AF-A0A524ELQ0-F1
#
_entry.id   AF-A0A524ELQ0-F1
#
_cell.length_a   1.000
_cell.length_b   1.000
_cell.length_c   1.000
_cell.angle_alpha   90.00
_cell.angle_beta   90.00
_cell.angle_gamma   90.00
#
_symmetry.space_group_name_H-M   'P 1'
#
loop_
_entity.id
_entity.type
_entity.pdbx_description
1 polymer ?
#
loop_
_entity_poly.entity_id
_entity_poly.type
_entity_poly.pdbx_seq_one_letter_code
_entity_poly.pdbx_strand_id
1 'polypeptide(L)' 'MSEFEIERIKTGITGLDDLIEGGFPRGDIILVAGKAGTGKTIFA' A
#
# COMPACT_ATOMS: atom_id res chain seq x y z
N MET A 1 3.43 -2.94 -27.49
CA MET A 1 3.91 -2.93 -26.09
C MET A 1 2.99 -3.84 -25.32
N SER A 2 3.47 -4.96 -24.77
CA SER A 2 2.66 -5.71 -23.80
C SER A 2 2.60 -4.87 -22.54
N GLU A 3 1.41 -4.39 -22.15
CA GLU A 3 1.20 -3.75 -20.86
C GLU A 3 1.43 -4.81 -19.78
N PHE A 4 2.44 -4.61 -18.94
CA PHE A 4 2.60 -5.39 -17.72
C PHE A 4 1.69 -4.75 -16.67
N GLU A 5 0.55 -5.37 -16.42
CA GLU A 5 -0.37 -4.94 -15.37
C GLU A 5 0.21 -5.34 -14.00
N ILE A 6 0.39 -4.36 -13.11
CA ILE A 6 0.89 -4.60 -11.76
C ILE A 6 -0.26 -5.15 -10.93
N GLU A 7 -0.17 -6.42 -10.50
CA GLU A 7 -1.13 -6.98 -9.57
C GLU A 7 -1.04 -6.23 -8.23
N ARG A 8 -2.17 -5.72 -7.72
CA ARG A 8 -2.23 -4.96 -6.46
C ARG A 8 -3.13 -5.63 -5.42
N ILE A 9 -2.79 -5.47 -4.15
CA ILE A 9 -3.51 -5.98 -2.98
C ILE A 9 -4.07 -4.81 -2.20
N LYS A 10 -5.39 -4.81 -1.95
CA LYS A 10 -6.08 -3.78 -1.17
C LYS A 10 -5.54 -3.69 0.25
N THR A 11 -5.41 -2.47 0.76
CA THR A 11 -5.00 -2.19 2.14
C THR A 11 -6.14 -2.33 3.13
N GLY A 12 -7.39 -2.14 2.66
CA GLY A 12 -8.57 -2.13 3.54
C GLY A 12 -8.75 -0.84 4.34
N ILE A 13 -7.82 0.12 4.20
CA ILE A 13 -7.91 1.44 4.84
C ILE A 13 -8.74 2.36 3.95
N THR A 14 -9.88 2.82 4.46
CA THR A 14 -10.79 3.71 3.73
C THR A 14 -10.07 4.94 3.19
N GLY A 15 -10.17 5.16 1.89
CA GLY A 15 -9.54 6.26 1.17
C GLY A 15 -8.07 6.05 0.81
N LEU A 16 -7.36 5.11 1.43
CA LEU A 16 -5.96 4.86 1.08
C LEU A 16 -5.83 4.12 -0.25
N ASP A 17 -6.66 3.09 -0.49
CA ASP A 17 -6.60 2.31 -1.73
C ASP A 17 -6.75 3.23 -2.96
N ASP A 18 -7.68 4.19 -2.92
CA ASP A 18 -7.89 5.15 -4.00
C ASP A 18 -6.68 6.10 -4.19
N LEU A 19 -5.96 6.41 -3.12
CA LEU A 19 -4.74 7.23 -3.17
C LEU A 19 -3.53 6.48 -3.75
N ILE A 20 -3.52 5.15 -3.74
CA ILE A 20 -2.40 4.32 -4.18
C ILE A 20 -2.77 3.38 -5.34
N GLU A 21 -3.70 3.79 -6.20
CA GLU A 21 -4.10 3.05 -7.41
C GLU A 21 -4.69 1.66 -7.14
N GLY A 22 -5.43 1.51 -6.05
CA GLY A 22 -6.16 0.29 -5.70
C GLY A 22 -5.41 -0.68 -4.77
N GLY A 23 -4.20 -0.32 -4.31
CA GLY A 23 -3.49 -1.09 -3.28
C GLY A 23 -1.98 -1.20 -3.48
N PHE A 24 -1.33 -2.01 -2.64
CA PHE A 24 0.11 -2.27 -2.74
C PHE A 24 0.42 -3.26 -3.86
N PRO A 25 1.50 -3.06 -4.65
CA PRO A 25 1.96 -4.06 -5.60
C PRO A 25 2.23 -5.41 -4.92
N ARG A 26 1.74 -6.51 -5.50
CA ARG A 26 1.98 -7.85 -4.98
C ARG A 26 3.45 -8.22 -5.14
N GLY A 27 4.07 -8.66 -4.04
CA GLY A 27 5.44 -9.15 -4.04
C GLY A 27 6.49 -8.08 -3.75
N ASP A 28 6.08 -6.82 -3.63
CA ASP A 28 6.98 -5.70 -3.34
C ASP A 28 7.21 -5.51 -1.83
N ILE A 29 8.33 -4.86 -1.49
CA ILE A 29 8.66 -4.45 -0.12
C ILE A 29 8.17 -3.01 0.10
N ILE A 30 7.30 -2.82 1.10
CA ILE A 30 6.74 -1.51 1.44
C ILE A 30 7.34 -1.00 2.75
N LEU A 31 7.99 0.17 2.72
CA LEU A 31 8.53 0.83 3.92
C LEU A 31 7.47 1.74 4.56
N VAL A 32 7.02 1.39 5.77
CA VAL A 32 6.15 2.23 6.58
C VAL A 32 6.99 3.03 7.59
N ALA A 33 7.16 4.33 7.36
CA ALA A 33 8.02 5.21 8.17
C ALA A 33 7.25 6.40 8.78
N GLY A 34 7.71 6.86 9.95
CA GLY A 34 7.08 7.95 10.70
C GLY A 34 7.63 8.07 12.12
N LYS A 35 7.36 9.20 12.81
CA LYS A 35 7.78 9.45 14.19
C LYS A 35 7.19 8.43 15.19
N ALA A 36 7.68 8.43 16.44
CA ALA A 36 7.06 7.63 17.50
C ALA A 36 5.59 8.02 17.68
N GLY A 37 4.70 7.04 17.87
CA GLY A 37 3.27 7.28 18.08
C GLY A 37 2.43 7.54 16.82
N THR A 38 2.99 7.49 15.60
CA THR A 38 2.22 7.74 14.35
C THR A 38 1.40 6.54 13.84
N GLY A 39 1.20 5.51 14.66
CA GLY A 39 0.33 4.38 14.30
C GLY A 39 0.94 3.31 13.36
N LYS A 40 2.26 3.28 13.13
CA LYS A 40 2.89 2.28 12.23
C LYS A 40 2.56 0.81 12.58
N THR A 41 2.50 0.47 13.86
CA THR A 41 2.12 -0.87 14.35
C THR A 41 0.61 -1.14 14.29
N ILE A 42 -0.21 -0.09 14.19
CA ILE A 42 -1.66 -0.24 13.96
C ILE A 42 -1.91 -0.40 12.45
N PHE A 43 -1.05 0.18 11.63
CA PHE A 43 -1.14 0.15 10.17
C PHE A 43 -0.81 -1.23 9.57
N ALA A 44 0.19 -1.94 10.12
CA ALA A 44 0.70 -3.23 9.63
C ALA A 44 0.36 -4.35 10.61
#